data_AF-A0A943B687-F1
#
_entry.id   AF-A0A943B687-F1
#
_cell.length_a   1.000
_cell.length_b   1.000
_cell.length_c   1.000
_cell.angle_alpha   90.00
_cell.angle_beta   90.00
_cell.angle_gamma   90.00
#
_symmetry.space_group_name_H-M   'P 1'
#
loop_
_entity.id
_entity.type
_entity.pdbx_description
1 polymer ?
#
loop_
_entity_poly.entity_id
_entity_poly.type
_entity_poly.pdbx_seq_one_letter_code
_entity_poly.pdbx_strand_id
1 'polypeptide(L)'
;MTQEYFRPRTVQEALSLLQEKPGQGRVIAGGTDLLVEQAKPSRKSPRLVDLGWIPGMKDIREEGGFLVFGACVTHSQAEQSPLVRRHARALAEGCGKVGSRQI
;
A
#
# COMPACT_ATOMS: atom_id res chain seq x y z
N MET A 1 9.09 19.86 4.74
CA MET A 1 8.93 19.01 3.53
C MET A 1 9.26 17.58 3.90
N THR A 2 8.92 16.58 3.09
CA THR A 2 9.51 15.24 3.26
C THR A 2 11.02 15.39 3.12
N GLN A 3 11.76 14.92 4.10
CA GLN A 3 13.22 15.01 4.16
C GLN A 3 13.86 13.68 3.76
N GLU A 4 13.22 12.56 4.11
CA GLU A 4 13.74 11.22 3.89
C GLU A 4 12.68 10.31 3.25
N TYR A 5 13.09 9.53 2.24
CA TYR A 5 12.24 8.55 1.57
C TYR A 5 12.96 7.19 1.52
N PHE A 6 12.40 6.21 2.21
CA PHE A 6 12.98 4.87 2.34
C PHE A 6 12.26 3.87 1.45
N ARG A 7 13.04 2.94 0.88
CA ARG A 7 12.55 1.86 0.01
C ARG A 7 13.01 0.50 0.57
N PRO A 8 12.48 0.09 1.73
CA PRO A 8 12.87 -1.16 2.35
C PRO A 8 12.58 -2.35 1.46
N ARG A 9 13.38 -3.41 1.61
CA ARG A 9 13.24 -4.68 0.90
C ARG A 9 12.61 -5.77 1.75
N THR A 10 12.44 -5.52 3.05
CA THR A 10 11.78 -6.45 3.98
C THR A 10 10.86 -5.70 4.94
N VAL A 11 9.89 -6.43 5.52
CA VAL A 11 9.02 -5.89 6.58
C VAL A 11 9.85 -5.50 7.80
N GLN A 12 10.87 -6.29 8.15
CA GLN A 12 11.72 -6.00 9.30
C GLN A 12 12.49 -4.69 9.14
N GLU A 13 12.99 -4.40 7.94
CA GLU A 13 13.65 -3.13 7.62
C GLU A 13 12.67 -1.96 7.72
N ALA A 14 11.46 -2.11 7.18
CA ALA A 14 10.41 -1.09 7.29
C ALA A 14 10.06 -0.78 8.75
N LEU A 15 9.90 -1.82 9.59
CA LEU A 15 9.65 -1.66 11.02
C LEU A 15 10.81 -0.96 11.73
N SER A 16 12.05 -1.35 11.42
CA SER A 16 13.26 -0.74 12.00
C SER A 16 13.33 0.76 11.68
N LEU A 17 13.07 1.14 10.43
CA LEU A 17 13.05 2.55 9.99
C LEU A 17 11.97 3.38 10.71
N LEU A 18 10.80 2.79 10.93
CA LEU A 18 9.70 3.44 11.66
C LEU A 18 10.04 3.61 13.16
N GLN A 19 10.77 2.67 13.75
CA GLN A 19 11.17 2.69 15.15
C GLN A 19 12.38 3.59 15.43
N GLU A 20 13.24 3.85 14.45
CA GLU A 20 14.43 4.69 14.62
C GLU A 20 14.09 6.12 15.08
N LYS A 21 12.99 6.69 14.57
CA LYS A 21 12.46 8.00 15.00
C LYS A 21 10.95 7.91 15.20
N PRO A 22 10.48 7.45 16.37
CA PRO A 22 9.06 7.24 16.64
C PRO A 22 8.24 8.51 16.38
N GLY A 23 7.11 8.36 15.68
CA GLY A 23 6.20 9.46 15.34
C GLY A 23 6.63 10.35 14.17
N GLN A 24 7.84 10.16 13.63
CA GLN A 24 8.35 10.95 12.49
C GLN A 24 8.27 10.23 11.14
N GLY A 25 7.97 8.93 11.14
CA GLY A 25 7.83 8.11 9.94
C GLY A 25 6.39 7.75 9.65
N ARG A 26 6.01 7.79 8.37
CA ARG A 26 4.73 7.26 7.89
C ARG A 26 4.97 6.27 6.76
N VAL A 27 4.20 5.20 6.77
CA VAL A 27 4.14 4.23 5.67
C VAL A 27 3.48 4.89 4.46
N ILE A 28 4.03 4.64 3.26
CA ILE A 28 3.41 4.98 1.97
C ILE A 28 3.23 3.71 1.13
N ALA A 29 2.08 3.62 0.47
CA ALA A 29 1.75 2.63 -0.56
C ALA A 29 1.44 3.37 -1.88
N GLY A 30 0.18 3.41 -2.32
CA GLY A 30 -0.23 4.19 -3.51
C GLY A 30 -0.17 5.71 -3.32
N GLY A 31 -0.24 6.19 -2.07
CA GLY A 31 -0.03 7.60 -1.73
C GLY A 31 -1.25 8.51 -1.93
N THR A 32 -2.37 8.02 -2.46
CA THR A 32 -3.57 8.82 -2.74
C THR A 32 -4.03 9.66 -1.56
N ASP A 33 -4.29 9.04 -0.40
CA ASP A 33 -4.68 9.78 0.80
C ASP A 33 -3.50 10.45 1.49
N LEU A 34 -2.38 9.72 1.60
CA LEU A 34 -1.22 10.18 2.35
C LEU A 34 -0.63 11.47 1.78
N LEU A 35 -0.50 11.60 0.47
CA LEU A 35 0.08 12.79 -0.15
C LEU A 35 -0.84 14.01 0.00
N VAL A 36 -2.16 13.80 -0.01
CA VAL A 36 -3.14 14.85 0.32
C VAL A 36 -2.99 15.28 1.77
N GLU A 37 -2.76 14.35 2.70
CA GLU A 37 -2.45 14.67 4.09
C GLU A 37 -1.11 15.39 4.26
N GLN A 38 -0.07 14.99 3.52
CA GLN A 38 1.26 15.64 3.57
C GLN A 38 1.25 17.11 3.12
N ALA A 39 0.24 17.51 2.33
CA ALA A 39 0.04 18.90 1.95
C ALA A 39 -0.41 19.77 3.15
N LYS A 40 -1.05 19.17 4.18
CA LYS A 40 -1.49 19.87 5.38
C LYS A 40 -0.32 20.00 6.38
N PRO A 41 0.05 21.22 6.83
CA PRO A 41 1.19 21.40 7.75
C PRO A 41 1.11 20.56 9.02
N SER A 42 -0.09 20.36 9.57
CA SER A 42 -0.33 19.60 10.82
C SER A 42 -0.24 18.08 10.69
N ARG A 43 -0.20 17.53 9.48
CA ARG A 43 -0.16 16.08 9.22
C ARG A 43 1.10 15.64 8.49
N LYS A 44 2.05 16.57 8.34
CA LYS A 44 3.29 16.37 7.60
C LYS A 44 4.24 15.44 8.33
N SER A 45 4.82 14.50 7.59
CA SER A 45 5.83 13.56 8.08
C SER A 45 7.16 13.89 7.42
N PRO A 46 8.26 14.05 8.18
CA PRO A 46 9.57 14.24 7.58
C PRO A 46 10.09 12.96 6.89
N ARG A 47 9.57 11.77 7.26
CA ARG A 47 10.03 10.48 6.72
C ARG A 47 8.87 9.68 6.12
N LEU A 48 9.10 9.12 4.93
CA LEU A 48 8.19 8.19 4.27
C LEU A 48 8.86 6.82 4.07
N VAL A 49 8.15 5.74 4.38
CA VAL A 49 8.62 4.36 4.24
C VAL A 49 7.74 3.63 3.23
N ASP A 50 8.27 3.40 2.03
CA ASP A 50 7.53 2.84 0.89
C ASP A 50 7.54 1.31 0.89
N LEU A 51 6.40 0.71 1.22
CA LEU A 51 6.26 -0.75 1.28
C LEU A 51 6.16 -1.39 -0.11
N GLY A 52 5.94 -0.60 -1.16
CA GLY A 52 5.78 -1.10 -2.53
C GLY A 52 7.04 -1.74 -3.13
N TRP A 53 8.18 -1.64 -2.43
CA TRP A 53 9.47 -2.26 -2.80
C TRP A 53 9.76 -3.58 -2.09
N ILE A 54 8.94 -3.97 -1.12
CA ILE A 54 9.03 -5.24 -0.41
C ILE A 54 8.40 -6.32 -1.30
N PRO A 55 9.14 -7.40 -1.66
CA PRO A 55 8.59 -8.52 -2.42
C PRO A 55 7.34 -9.09 -1.75
N GLY A 56 6.32 -9.46 -2.53
CA GLY A 56 5.06 -9.98 -2.01
C GLY A 56 4.02 -8.93 -1.65
N MET A 57 4.37 -7.65 -1.49
CA MET A 57 3.41 -6.61 -1.11
C MET A 57 2.41 -6.27 -2.23
N LYS A 58 2.67 -6.66 -3.47
CA LYS A 58 1.79 -6.39 -4.63
C LYS A 58 1.14 -7.65 -5.20
N ASP A 59 1.30 -8.78 -4.50
CA ASP A 59 0.89 -10.08 -4.98
C ASP A 59 -0.53 -10.41 -4.53
N ILE A 60 -1.23 -11.18 -5.35
CA ILE A 60 -2.52 -11.80 -5.02
C ILE A 60 -2.33 -13.30 -5.22
N ARG A 61 -2.56 -14.11 -4.19
CA ARG A 61 -2.35 -15.56 -4.25
C ARG A 61 -3.44 -16.33 -3.50
N GLU A 62 -3.58 -17.60 -3.84
CA GLU A 62 -4.34 -18.55 -3.02
C GLU A 62 -3.40 -19.22 -2.02
N GLU A 63 -3.83 -19.32 -0.76
CA GLU A 63 -3.06 -19.97 0.30
C GLU A 63 -4.03 -20.57 1.32
N GLY A 64 -3.97 -21.88 1.54
CA GLY A 64 -4.80 -22.56 2.55
C GLY A 64 -6.32 -22.41 2.34
N GLY A 65 -6.78 -22.26 1.10
CA GLY A 65 -8.20 -22.02 0.78
C GLY A 65 -8.65 -20.56 0.90
N PHE A 66 -7.73 -19.63 1.18
CA PHE A 66 -7.99 -18.20 1.23
C PHE A 66 -7.35 -17.48 0.05
N LEU A 67 -7.95 -16.37 -0.37
CA LEU A 67 -7.24 -15.36 -1.15
C LEU A 67 -6.45 -14.45 -0.22
N VAL A 68 -5.14 -14.38 -0.43
CA VAL A 68 -4.21 -13.52 0.31
C VAL A 68 -3.74 -12.38 -0.57
N PHE A 69 -3.85 -11.17 -0.05
CA PHE A 69 -3.48 -9.94 -0.75
C PHE A 69 -2.28 -9.29 -0.06
N GLY A 70 -1.28 -8.91 -0.84
CA GLY A 70 -0.26 -7.98 -0.39
C GLY A 70 -0.86 -6.60 -0.07
N ALA A 71 -0.32 -5.91 0.93
CA ALA A 71 -0.86 -4.63 1.41
C ALA A 71 -0.76 -3.47 0.39
N CYS A 72 -0.01 -3.65 -0.69
CA CYS A 72 0.16 -2.70 -1.79
C CYS A 72 -0.50 -3.16 -3.10
N VAL A 73 -1.35 -4.19 -3.06
CA VAL A 73 -2.23 -4.52 -4.21
C VAL A 73 -3.14 -3.31 -4.47
N THR A 74 -3.13 -2.83 -5.71
CA THR A 74 -4.00 -1.69 -6.11
C THR A 74 -5.42 -2.15 -6.42
N HIS A 75 -6.37 -1.21 -6.39
CA HIS A 75 -7.73 -1.48 -6.83
C HIS A 75 -7.78 -2.00 -8.27
N SER A 76 -6.99 -1.45 -9.19
CA SER A 76 -6.92 -1.95 -10.57
C SER A 76 -6.39 -3.39 -10.65
N GLN A 77 -5.38 -3.75 -9.86
CA GLN A 77 -4.89 -5.13 -9.81
C GLN A 77 -5.96 -6.09 -9.31
N ALA A 78 -6.67 -5.73 -8.23
CA ALA A 78 -7.75 -6.54 -7.67
C ALA A 78 -8.95 -6.66 -8.63
N GLU A 79 -9.35 -5.56 -9.27
CA GLU A 79 -10.42 -5.53 -10.29
C GLU A 79 -10.10 -6.45 -11.47
N GLN A 80 -8.85 -6.47 -11.95
CA GLN A 80 -8.45 -7.19 -13.16
C GLN A 80 -8.00 -8.64 -12.88
N SER A 81 -7.75 -8.99 -11.62
CA SER A 81 -7.23 -10.31 -11.25
C SER A 81 -8.23 -11.43 -11.58
N PRO A 82 -7.84 -12.45 -12.38
CA PRO A 82 -8.68 -13.61 -12.63
C PRO A 82 -9.03 -14.38 -11.35
N LEU A 83 -8.09 -14.46 -10.38
CA LEU A 83 -8.31 -15.12 -9.09
C LEU A 83 -9.40 -14.40 -8.30
N VAL A 84 -9.33 -13.07 -8.20
CA VAL A 84 -10.32 -12.28 -7.47
C VAL A 84 -11.67 -12.32 -8.17
N ARG A 85 -11.70 -12.22 -9.50
CA ARG A 85 -12.96 -12.35 -10.27
C ARG A 85 -13.63 -13.71 -10.08
N ARG A 86 -12.84 -14.79 -9.97
CA ARG A 86 -13.33 -16.15 -9.78
C ARG A 86 -13.84 -16.39 -8.36
N HIS A 87 -13.07 -16.00 -7.35
CA HIS A 87 -13.34 -16.37 -5.96
C HIS A 87 -14.02 -15.27 -5.13
N ALA A 88 -13.94 -14.01 -5.57
CA ALA A 88 -14.44 -12.84 -4.85
C ALA A 88 -14.97 -11.77 -5.80
N ARG A 89 -15.91 -12.14 -6.69
CA ARG A 89 -16.42 -11.25 -7.76
C ARG A 89 -16.90 -9.88 -7.25
N ALA A 90 -17.63 -9.83 -6.14
CA ALA A 90 -18.11 -8.58 -5.56
C ALA A 90 -16.95 -7.63 -5.17
N LEU A 91 -15.82 -8.17 -4.70
CA LEU A 91 -14.62 -7.38 -4.41
C LEU A 91 -14.00 -6.83 -5.68
N ALA A 92 -13.89 -7.63 -6.76
CA ALA A 92 -13.37 -7.17 -8.04
C ALA A 92 -14.24 -6.03 -8.61
N GLU A 93 -15.56 -6.20 -8.62
CA GLU A 93 -16.50 -5.17 -9.10
C GLU A 93 -16.42 -3.91 -8.24
N GLY A 94 -16.36 -4.06 -6.90
CA GLY A 94 -16.21 -2.94 -5.97
C GLY A 94 -14.92 -2.14 -6.20
N CYS A 95 -13.79 -2.81 -6.41
CA CYS A 95 -12.52 -2.15 -6.69
C CYS A 95 -12.59 -1.27 -7.96
N GLY A 96 -13.30 -1.69 -8.99
CA GLY A 96 -13.52 -0.90 -10.22
C GLY A 96 -14.45 0.32 -10.03
N LYS A 97 -15.03 0.51 -8.83
CA LYS A 97 -15.88 1.67 -8.49
C LYS A 97 -15.22 2.65 -7.54
N VAL A 98 -14.01 2.37 -7.05
CA VAL A 98 -13.28 3.26 -6.16
C VAL A 98 -12.46 4.26 -6.97
N GLY A 99 -12.57 5.55 -6.64
CA GLY A 99 -11.75 6.60 -7.22
C GLY A 99 -11.99 6.81 -8.73
N SER A 100 -10.89 6.88 -9.48
CA SER A 100 -10.85 6.97 -10.94
C SER A 100 -9.76 6.03 -11.46
N ARG A 101 -9.56 5.92 -12.78
CA ARG A 101 -8.50 5.06 -13.33
C ARG A 101 -7.07 5.37 -12.82
N GLN A 102 -6.83 6.58 -12.31
CA GLN A 102 -5.54 7.02 -11.78
C GLN A 102 -5.35 6.71 -10.28
N ILE A 103 -6.42 6.34 -9.57
CA ILE A 103 -6.48 6.13 -8.11
C ILE A 103 -6.71 4.66 -7.81
#